data_AF-A0A932NX67-F1
#
_entry.id   AF-A0A932NX67-F1
#
_cell.length_a   1.000
_cell.length_b   1.000
_cell.length_c   1.000
_cell.angle_alpha   90.00
_cell.angle_beta   90.00
_cell.angle_gamma   90.00
#
_symmetry.space_group_name_H-M   'P 1'
#
loop_
_entity.id
_entity.type
_entity.pdbx_description
1 polymer ?
#
loop_
_entity_poly.entity_id
_entity_poly.type
_entity_poly.pdbx_seq_one_letter_code
_entity_poly.pdbx_strand_id
1 'polypeptide(L)'
;MNIPSDLLSQFPEEHSEAKDTSIMTDDAIMRRVLQDFGPVEAMRVMREAADAAATECHNRAHELGRMSFEEFSEGVFTLVIPECHSGFYHGAIEAYFRKNGTARLAQNLRKICTENLNGFFAHQCLHGIGHGLMAWSDYALPDALEYCNLIPESGGQSSCRTGVFMENIVGSLNDSKQAALLGHISTYVSDDPHYPCTVVKDEYKYDCYYLQTDRMSDLAQGDFEIVTRNCEDAPEEYRHACFQSMGRTISGMFRGNPEEELRACSFALERDHRIECMLGAGQDTFWDPGGEDLALAYCQAVPAEEGQAECYAMIITRSREILSEAEQTRFCKNLPRIYVTDCLSQES
;
A
#
# COMPACT_ATOMS: atom_id res chain seq x y z
N MET A 1 27.89 -2.05 -2.40
CA MET A 1 28.43 -2.59 -3.67
C MET A 1 28.06 -1.63 -4.77
N ASN A 2 28.99 -1.35 -5.69
CA ASN A 2 28.85 -0.30 -6.71
C ASN A 2 27.62 -0.54 -7.60
N ILE A 3 26.62 0.34 -7.46
CA ILE A 3 25.59 0.58 -8.47
C ILE A 3 26.35 0.97 -9.76
N PRO A 4 26.10 0.32 -10.91
CA PRO A 4 26.73 0.73 -12.17
C PRO A 4 26.44 2.22 -12.39
N SER A 5 27.49 3.04 -12.54
CA SER A 5 27.37 4.49 -12.74
C SER A 5 26.61 4.86 -14.03
N ASP A 6 26.32 3.87 -14.87
CA ASP A 6 25.60 4.00 -16.14
C ASP A 6 24.06 3.96 -15.99
N LEU A 7 23.53 3.60 -14.81
CA LEU A 7 22.10 3.76 -14.53
C LEU A 7 21.80 5.19 -14.03
N LEU A 8 22.70 5.76 -13.22
CA LEU A 8 22.56 7.13 -12.72
C LEU A 8 22.75 8.19 -13.82
N SER A 9 23.42 7.85 -14.93
CA SER A 9 23.64 8.74 -16.08
C SER A 9 22.44 8.82 -17.04
N GLN A 10 21.38 8.05 -16.82
CA GLN A 10 20.13 8.12 -17.59
C GLN A 10 19.07 9.04 -16.95
N PHE A 11 19.38 9.66 -15.80
CA PHE A 11 18.52 10.65 -15.17
C PHE A 11 19.06 12.04 -15.49
N PRO A 12 18.31 12.87 -16.24
CA PRO A 12 18.68 14.26 -16.43
C PRO A 12 18.76 14.97 -15.08
N GLU A 13 19.75 15.84 -14.89
CA GLU A 13 19.78 16.82 -13.78
C GLU A 13 18.70 17.90 -13.93
N GLU A 14 17.93 17.87 -15.02
CA GLU A 14 16.85 18.81 -15.29
C GLU A 14 15.58 18.39 -14.53
N HIS A 15 15.07 19.30 -13.72
CA HIS A 15 13.78 19.14 -13.05
C HIS A 15 12.66 19.68 -13.93
N SER A 16 11.52 19.01 -13.91
CA SER A 16 10.30 19.52 -14.54
C SER A 16 9.82 20.77 -13.78
N GLU A 17 9.65 21.90 -14.48
CA GLU A 17 8.98 23.10 -13.94
C GLU A 17 7.45 22.94 -13.86
N ALA A 18 6.89 21.87 -14.42
CA ALA A 18 5.46 21.78 -14.67
C ALA A 18 4.69 21.22 -13.47
N LYS A 19 3.98 22.11 -12.76
CA LYS A 19 2.80 21.80 -11.93
C LYS A 19 1.60 21.42 -12.80
N ASP A 20 1.81 20.63 -13.84
CA ASP A 20 0.75 20.25 -14.74
C ASP A 20 -0.03 19.08 -14.10
N THR A 21 -1.13 19.42 -13.44
CA THR A 21 -1.97 18.43 -12.75
C THR A 21 -2.58 17.42 -13.70
N SER A 22 -2.54 17.67 -15.01
CA SER A 22 -3.00 16.71 -16.03
C SER A 22 -2.18 15.42 -16.07
N ILE A 23 -0.96 15.39 -15.49
CA ILE A 23 -0.21 14.14 -15.32
C ILE A 23 -1.02 13.08 -14.56
N MET A 24 -1.98 13.50 -13.71
CA MET A 24 -2.87 12.61 -12.97
C MET A 24 -3.92 11.91 -13.84
N THR A 25 -4.17 12.40 -15.07
CA THR A 25 -5.27 11.95 -15.91
C THR A 25 -4.89 11.69 -17.38
N ASP A 26 -3.72 12.16 -17.83
CA ASP A 26 -3.28 12.08 -19.23
C ASP A 26 -2.01 11.21 -19.37
N ASP A 27 -2.17 10.03 -19.95
CA ASP A 27 -1.09 9.07 -20.21
C ASP A 27 0.01 9.61 -21.12
N ALA A 28 -0.32 10.47 -22.08
CA ALA A 28 0.67 11.03 -23.00
C ALA A 28 1.58 12.01 -22.26
N ILE A 29 1.03 12.77 -21.31
CA ILE A 29 1.78 13.68 -20.46
C ILE A 29 2.66 12.89 -19.49
N MET A 30 2.11 11.89 -18.82
CA MET A 30 2.90 11.00 -17.95
C MET A 30 4.05 10.34 -18.72
N ARG A 31 3.79 9.81 -19.91
CA ARG A 31 4.82 9.18 -20.74
C ARG A 31 5.88 10.17 -21.19
N ARG A 32 5.50 11.40 -21.54
CA ARG A 32 6.47 12.45 -21.86
C ARG A 32 7.37 12.77 -20.67
N VAL A 33 6.80 13.02 -19.49
CA VAL A 33 7.59 13.34 -18.29
C VAL A 33 8.53 12.17 -17.93
N LEU A 34 8.05 10.94 -18.03
CA LEU A 34 8.86 9.74 -17.83
C LEU A 34 10.03 9.64 -18.81
N GLN A 35 9.81 9.92 -20.10
CA GLN A 35 10.84 9.86 -21.13
C GLN A 35 11.85 11.01 -21.03
N ASP A 36 11.34 12.20 -20.69
CA ASP A 36 12.15 13.42 -20.64
C ASP A 36 12.97 13.50 -19.36
N PHE A 37 12.50 12.97 -18.22
CA PHE A 37 13.10 13.16 -16.90
C PHE A 37 13.34 11.88 -16.08
N GLY A 38 12.84 10.74 -16.55
CA GLY A 38 12.98 9.45 -15.86
C GLY A 38 11.93 9.20 -14.76
N PRO A 39 11.91 7.97 -14.22
CA PRO A 39 10.84 7.48 -13.34
C PRO A 39 10.77 8.18 -11.98
N VAL A 40 11.90 8.54 -11.39
CA VAL A 40 11.94 9.20 -10.06
C VAL A 40 11.32 10.59 -10.14
N GLU A 41 11.72 11.37 -11.15
CA GLU A 41 11.17 12.72 -11.35
C GLU A 41 9.70 12.67 -11.77
N ALA A 42 9.33 11.73 -12.64
CA ALA A 42 7.93 11.52 -13.00
C ALA A 42 7.07 11.20 -11.78
N MET A 43 7.57 10.39 -10.84
CA MET A 43 6.86 10.09 -9.60
C MET A 43 6.73 11.34 -8.72
N ARG A 44 7.81 12.12 -8.57
CA ARG A 44 7.79 13.36 -7.79
C ARG A 44 6.74 14.33 -8.32
N VAL A 45 6.76 14.59 -9.64
CA VAL A 45 5.80 15.48 -10.31
C VAL A 45 4.37 14.97 -10.16
N MET A 46 4.15 13.66 -10.32
CA MET A 46 2.84 13.04 -10.16
C MET A 46 2.32 13.17 -8.73
N ARG A 47 3.16 12.93 -7.71
CA ARG A 47 2.78 13.09 -6.30
C ARG A 47 2.42 14.53 -5.98
N GLU A 48 3.24 15.50 -6.39
CA GLU A 48 2.95 16.92 -6.17
C GLU A 48 1.64 17.36 -6.85
N ALA A 49 1.34 16.83 -8.04
CA ALA A 49 0.08 17.05 -8.73
C ALA A 49 -1.11 16.47 -7.96
N ALA A 50 -0.98 15.26 -7.41
CA ALA A 50 -2.01 14.64 -6.58
C ALA A 50 -2.29 15.43 -5.30
N ASP A 51 -1.23 15.86 -4.60
CA ASP A 51 -1.33 16.67 -3.38
C ASP A 51 -2.02 18.01 -3.70
N ALA A 52 -1.65 18.66 -4.80
CA ALA A 52 -2.27 19.92 -5.24
C ALA A 52 -3.75 19.77 -5.63
N ALA A 53 -4.15 18.60 -6.13
CA ALA A 53 -5.52 18.28 -6.50
C ALA A 53 -6.34 17.70 -5.33
N ALA A 54 -5.70 17.38 -4.19
CA ALA A 54 -6.28 16.60 -3.10
C ALA A 54 -6.92 15.29 -3.58
N THR A 55 -6.24 14.55 -4.45
CA THR A 55 -6.71 13.27 -5.00
C THR A 55 -5.83 12.11 -4.59
N GLU A 56 -6.42 10.93 -4.48
CA GLU A 56 -5.71 9.64 -4.35
C GLU A 56 -4.70 9.48 -5.51
N CYS A 57 -3.53 8.88 -5.24
CA CYS A 57 -2.43 8.78 -6.22
C CYS A 57 -1.89 7.37 -6.47
N HIS A 58 -2.29 6.38 -5.68
CA HIS A 58 -1.86 4.99 -5.76
C HIS A 58 -2.13 4.37 -7.12
N ASN A 59 -3.38 4.42 -7.60
CA ASN A 59 -3.74 3.82 -8.89
C ASN A 59 -2.98 4.48 -10.05
N ARG A 60 -2.74 5.79 -9.96
CA ARG A 60 -1.96 6.52 -10.97
C ARG A 60 -0.47 6.17 -10.91
N ALA A 61 0.06 5.90 -9.72
CA ALA A 61 1.42 5.42 -9.54
C ALA A 61 1.62 4.04 -10.19
N HIS A 62 0.63 3.14 -10.14
CA HIS A 62 0.69 1.86 -10.87
C HIS A 62 0.91 2.07 -12.36
N GLU A 63 0.15 2.98 -12.97
CA GLU A 63 0.28 3.28 -14.40
C GLU A 63 1.68 3.79 -14.74
N LEU A 64 2.23 4.70 -13.93
CA LEU A 64 3.62 5.16 -14.08
C LEU A 64 4.62 4.00 -13.96
N GLY A 65 4.41 3.10 -13.01
CA GLY A 65 5.20 1.88 -12.81
C GLY A 65 5.22 0.98 -14.04
N ARG A 66 4.04 0.69 -14.61
CA ARG A 66 3.89 -0.11 -15.84
C ARG A 66 4.65 0.52 -17.00
N MET A 67 4.43 1.82 -17.24
CA MET A 67 5.11 2.56 -18.32
C MET A 67 6.63 2.57 -18.12
N SER A 68 7.08 2.70 -16.88
CA SER A 68 8.51 2.68 -16.54
C SER A 68 9.14 1.32 -16.81
N PHE A 69 8.46 0.21 -16.49
CA PHE A 69 8.97 -1.12 -16.84
C PHE A 69 8.97 -1.36 -18.35
N GLU A 70 7.98 -0.85 -19.09
CA GLU A 70 7.96 -0.94 -20.55
C GLU A 70 9.17 -0.25 -21.19
N GLU A 71 9.56 0.91 -20.66
CA GLU A 71 10.67 1.72 -21.17
C GLU A 71 12.04 1.20 -20.68
N PHE A 72 12.20 1.01 -19.36
CA PHE A 72 13.48 0.73 -18.71
C PHE A 72 13.67 -0.74 -18.31
N SER A 73 12.69 -1.60 -18.58
CA SER A 73 12.71 -3.02 -18.21
C SER A 73 13.03 -3.21 -16.72
N GLU A 74 13.79 -4.24 -16.37
CA GLU A 74 14.04 -4.65 -14.98
C GLU A 74 14.90 -3.66 -14.18
N GLY A 75 15.48 -2.64 -14.83
CA GLY A 75 16.23 -1.58 -14.15
C GLY A 75 15.38 -0.77 -13.17
N VAL A 76 14.06 -0.72 -13.37
CA VAL A 76 13.15 0.00 -12.45
C VAL A 76 13.09 -0.62 -11.06
N PHE A 77 13.37 -1.91 -10.91
CA PHE A 77 13.30 -2.60 -9.62
C PHE A 77 14.43 -2.24 -8.67
N THR A 78 15.47 -1.55 -9.15
CA THR A 78 16.51 -0.98 -8.28
C THR A 78 16.08 0.32 -7.61
N LEU A 79 14.95 0.89 -8.03
CA LEU A 79 14.39 2.11 -7.46
C LEU A 79 13.53 1.75 -6.24
N VAL A 80 13.70 2.50 -5.16
CA VAL A 80 12.85 2.40 -3.96
C VAL A 80 12.00 3.66 -3.91
N ILE A 81 10.75 3.52 -4.33
CA ILE A 81 9.78 4.62 -4.49
C ILE A 81 8.54 4.27 -3.66
N PRO A 82 8.50 4.60 -2.35
CA PRO A 82 7.39 4.26 -1.46
C PRO A 82 6.17 5.16 -1.61
N GLU A 83 6.31 6.31 -2.25
CA GLU A 83 5.24 7.30 -2.41
C GLU A 83 3.99 6.68 -3.03
N CYS A 84 2.81 7.18 -2.65
CA CYS A 84 1.53 6.67 -3.13
C CYS A 84 1.35 5.16 -2.86
N HIS A 85 1.67 4.74 -1.64
CA HIS A 85 1.60 3.34 -1.20
C HIS A 85 2.35 2.36 -2.10
N SER A 86 3.57 2.72 -2.52
CA SER A 86 4.42 1.91 -3.43
C SER A 86 3.79 1.54 -4.77
N GLY A 87 2.77 2.29 -5.22
CA GLY A 87 2.03 1.96 -6.43
C GLY A 87 2.90 1.88 -7.69
N PHE A 88 3.94 2.72 -7.80
CA PHE A 88 4.95 2.63 -8.87
C PHE A 88 5.55 1.23 -8.97
N TYR A 89 5.93 0.69 -7.82
CA TYR A 89 6.60 -0.59 -7.76
C TYR A 89 5.64 -1.74 -8.09
N HIS A 90 4.37 -1.66 -7.63
CA HIS A 90 3.33 -2.64 -7.95
C HIS A 90 3.06 -2.69 -9.46
N GLY A 91 2.87 -1.54 -10.11
CA GLY A 91 2.64 -1.48 -11.55
C GLY A 91 3.82 -1.98 -12.40
N ALA A 92 5.06 -1.74 -11.96
CA ALA A 92 6.23 -2.30 -12.62
C ALA A 92 6.25 -3.84 -12.56
N ILE A 93 5.82 -4.42 -11.43
CA ILE A 93 5.70 -5.87 -11.25
C ILE A 93 4.60 -6.47 -12.14
N GLU A 94 3.45 -5.81 -12.25
CA GLU A 94 2.38 -6.23 -13.16
C GLU A 94 2.88 -6.31 -14.61
N ALA A 95 3.57 -5.27 -15.08
CA ALA A 95 4.14 -5.24 -16.42
C ALA A 95 5.23 -6.30 -16.61
N TYR A 96 6.02 -6.60 -15.56
CA TYR A 96 6.98 -7.69 -15.56
C TYR A 96 6.31 -9.05 -15.76
N PHE A 97 5.27 -9.37 -15.00
CA PHE A 97 4.59 -10.66 -15.16
C PHE A 97 3.88 -10.76 -16.48
N ARG A 98 3.24 -9.70 -16.97
CA ARG A 98 2.64 -9.67 -18.32
C ARG A 98 3.65 -10.02 -19.41
N LYS A 99 4.91 -9.59 -19.26
CA LYS A 99 5.99 -9.85 -20.23
C LYS A 99 6.65 -11.23 -20.05
N ASN A 100 6.89 -11.66 -18.81
CA ASN A 100 7.77 -12.79 -18.50
C ASN A 100 7.05 -14.02 -17.94
N GLY A 101 5.82 -13.87 -17.47
CA GLY A 101 5.07 -14.87 -16.73
C GLY A 101 5.65 -15.25 -15.37
N THR A 102 5.10 -16.28 -14.74
CA THR A 102 5.47 -16.75 -13.39
C THR A 102 6.53 -17.84 -13.38
N ALA A 103 7.06 -18.21 -14.55
CA ALA A 103 8.11 -19.21 -14.64
C ALA A 103 9.31 -18.77 -13.77
N ARG A 104 9.74 -19.66 -12.86
CA ARG A 104 10.85 -19.40 -11.94
C ARG A 104 10.59 -18.28 -10.91
N LEU A 105 9.32 -17.98 -10.58
CA LEU A 105 8.92 -16.95 -9.61
C LEU A 105 9.85 -16.88 -8.39
N ALA A 106 9.99 -17.98 -7.63
CA ALA A 106 10.83 -18.03 -6.43
C ALA A 106 12.30 -17.63 -6.68
N GLN A 107 12.83 -17.91 -7.87
CA GLN A 107 14.20 -17.55 -8.25
C GLN A 107 14.29 -16.11 -8.76
N ASN A 108 13.21 -15.59 -9.35
CA ASN A 108 13.11 -14.22 -9.82
C ASN A 108 12.75 -13.24 -8.70
N LEU A 109 12.30 -13.70 -7.53
CA LEU A 109 12.00 -12.81 -6.39
C LEU A 109 13.18 -11.90 -6.06
N ARG A 110 14.42 -12.40 -6.06
CA ARG A 110 15.62 -11.58 -5.81
C ARG A 110 15.92 -10.54 -6.88
N LYS A 111 15.37 -10.76 -8.07
CA LYS A 111 15.51 -9.87 -9.22
C LYS A 111 14.46 -8.76 -9.19
N ILE A 112 13.26 -9.11 -8.71
CA ILE A 112 12.16 -8.18 -8.53
C ILE A 112 12.38 -7.45 -7.21
N CYS A 113 12.22 -8.13 -6.08
CA CYS A 113 12.57 -7.63 -4.74
C CYS A 113 14.07 -7.60 -4.53
N THR A 114 14.65 -6.40 -4.51
CA THR A 114 16.08 -6.19 -4.22
C THR A 114 16.50 -6.88 -2.90
N GLU A 115 17.70 -7.44 -2.86
CA GLU A 115 18.25 -8.04 -1.63
C GLU A 115 18.57 -6.94 -0.58
N ASN A 116 18.33 -7.23 0.71
CA ASN A 116 18.55 -6.34 1.87
C ASN A 116 17.53 -5.21 2.08
N LEU A 117 16.32 -5.35 1.54
CA LEU A 117 15.20 -4.52 2.00
C LEU A 117 14.91 -4.80 3.48
N ASN A 118 14.56 -3.75 4.23
CA ASN A 118 14.02 -3.91 5.57
C ASN A 118 12.58 -4.50 5.51
N GLY A 119 11.99 -4.81 6.66
CA GLY A 119 10.68 -5.46 6.76
C GLY A 119 9.59 -4.71 5.98
N PHE A 120 9.51 -3.39 6.16
CA PHE A 120 8.56 -2.54 5.46
C PHE A 120 8.69 -2.63 3.93
N PHE A 121 9.86 -2.34 3.36
CA PHE A 121 10.01 -2.35 1.89
C PHE A 121 9.93 -3.76 1.30
N ALA A 122 10.35 -4.79 2.05
CA ALA A 122 10.16 -6.18 1.64
C ALA A 122 8.67 -6.54 1.54
N HIS A 123 7.85 -6.08 2.51
CA HIS A 123 6.41 -6.22 2.45
C HIS A 123 5.83 -5.53 1.21
N GLN A 124 6.19 -4.27 0.92
CA GLN A 124 5.72 -3.56 -0.27
C GLN A 124 6.03 -4.31 -1.57
N CYS A 125 7.26 -4.83 -1.70
CA CYS A 125 7.61 -5.61 -2.88
C CYS A 125 6.73 -6.85 -3.05
N LEU A 126 6.62 -7.64 -1.98
CA LEU A 126 5.89 -8.90 -2.01
C LEU A 126 4.38 -8.66 -2.19
N HIS A 127 3.86 -7.56 -1.65
CA HIS A 127 2.51 -7.10 -1.93
C HIS A 127 2.32 -6.79 -3.41
N GLY A 128 3.22 -6.03 -4.04
CA GLY A 128 3.23 -5.82 -5.49
C GLY A 128 3.32 -7.11 -6.32
N ILE A 129 4.05 -8.13 -5.84
CA ILE A 129 4.02 -9.49 -6.43
C ILE A 129 2.60 -10.04 -6.44
N GLY A 130 1.86 -9.89 -5.36
CA GLY A 130 0.45 -10.29 -5.28
C GLY A 130 -0.44 -9.67 -6.36
N HIS A 131 -0.35 -8.34 -6.54
CA HIS A 131 -1.06 -7.63 -7.63
C HIS A 131 -0.71 -8.23 -8.99
N GLY A 132 0.58 -8.34 -9.29
CA GLY A 132 1.05 -8.87 -10.55
C GLY A 132 0.64 -10.33 -10.81
N LEU A 133 0.53 -11.15 -9.76
CA LEU A 133 0.03 -12.53 -9.85
C LEU A 133 -1.48 -12.59 -10.12
N MET A 134 -2.27 -11.70 -9.54
CA MET A 134 -3.70 -11.58 -9.86
C MET A 134 -3.90 -11.19 -11.32
N ALA A 135 -3.20 -10.15 -11.79
CA ALA A 135 -3.27 -9.75 -13.20
C ALA A 135 -2.78 -10.86 -14.14
N TRP A 136 -1.70 -11.58 -13.78
CA TRP A 136 -1.14 -12.66 -14.59
C TRP A 136 -2.06 -13.89 -14.69
N SER A 137 -2.71 -14.24 -13.60
CA SER A 137 -3.63 -15.39 -13.53
C SER A 137 -5.01 -15.10 -14.13
N ASP A 138 -5.16 -13.99 -14.86
CA ASP A 138 -6.43 -13.53 -15.41
C ASP A 138 -7.52 -13.43 -14.32
N TYR A 139 -7.11 -12.91 -13.15
CA TYR A 139 -7.95 -12.77 -11.96
C TYR A 139 -8.56 -14.09 -11.46
N ALA A 140 -7.92 -15.22 -11.76
CA ALA A 140 -8.21 -16.49 -11.10
C ALA A 140 -7.64 -16.46 -9.66
N LEU A 141 -8.41 -15.91 -8.72
CA LEU A 141 -8.02 -15.75 -7.32
C LEU A 141 -7.38 -17.02 -6.69
N PRO A 142 -7.94 -18.23 -6.86
CA PRO A 142 -7.29 -19.45 -6.33
C PRO A 142 -5.88 -19.66 -6.87
N ASP A 143 -5.66 -19.44 -8.17
CA ASP A 143 -4.35 -19.65 -8.81
C ASP A 143 -3.33 -18.61 -8.33
N ALA A 144 -3.74 -17.35 -8.18
CA ALA A 144 -2.90 -16.29 -7.63
C ALA A 144 -2.43 -16.60 -6.20
N LEU A 145 -3.34 -17.10 -5.34
CA LEU A 145 -3.02 -17.50 -3.97
C LEU A 145 -2.05 -18.70 -3.95
N GLU A 146 -2.22 -19.67 -4.85
CA GLU A 146 -1.26 -20.79 -4.99
C GLU A 146 0.12 -20.33 -5.45
N TYR A 147 0.22 -19.31 -6.31
CA TYR A 147 1.51 -18.73 -6.67
C TYR A 147 2.21 -18.07 -5.48
N CYS A 148 1.47 -17.42 -4.58
CA CYS A 148 2.05 -16.88 -3.35
C CYS A 148 2.69 -17.97 -2.47
N ASN A 149 2.19 -19.21 -2.51
CA ASN A 149 2.77 -20.33 -1.76
C ASN A 149 4.15 -20.78 -2.28
N LEU A 150 4.55 -20.32 -3.49
CA LEU A 150 5.89 -20.55 -4.02
C LEU A 150 6.96 -19.68 -3.35
N ILE A 151 6.54 -18.62 -2.65
CA ILE A 151 7.41 -17.79 -1.81
C ILE A 151 7.71 -18.59 -0.53
N PRO A 152 8.97 -18.60 -0.03
CA PRO A 152 9.28 -19.27 1.24
C PRO A 152 8.38 -18.77 2.38
N GLU A 153 7.98 -19.66 3.29
CA GLU A 153 7.08 -19.34 4.41
C GLU A 153 7.64 -18.22 5.31
N SER A 154 8.96 -18.24 5.58
CA SER A 154 9.67 -17.16 6.28
C SER A 154 9.87 -15.88 5.45
N GLY A 155 9.37 -15.87 4.20
CA GLY A 155 9.69 -14.90 3.15
C GLY A 155 8.51 -14.02 2.74
N GLY A 156 7.45 -13.95 3.55
CA GLY A 156 6.37 -12.96 3.38
C GLY A 156 5.23 -13.38 2.43
N GLN A 157 4.81 -14.65 2.49
CA GLN A 157 3.62 -15.13 1.77
C GLN A 157 2.36 -14.31 2.09
N SER A 158 2.20 -13.90 3.35
CA SER A 158 1.07 -13.04 3.78
C SER A 158 1.08 -11.72 3.01
N SER A 159 2.23 -11.04 2.89
CA SER A 159 2.37 -9.82 2.08
C SER A 159 1.95 -10.05 0.63
N CYS A 160 2.30 -11.19 0.03
CA CYS A 160 1.83 -11.53 -1.33
C CYS A 160 0.31 -11.70 -1.38
N ARG A 161 -0.27 -12.45 -0.44
CA ARG A 161 -1.72 -12.69 -0.41
C ARG A 161 -2.52 -11.41 -0.17
N THR A 162 -2.01 -10.47 0.63
CA THR A 162 -2.67 -9.17 0.80
C THR A 162 -2.72 -8.37 -0.50
N GLY A 163 -1.67 -8.42 -1.34
CA GLY A 163 -1.70 -7.81 -2.67
C GLY A 163 -2.67 -8.51 -3.62
N VAL A 164 -2.76 -9.84 -3.54
CA VAL A 164 -3.76 -10.62 -4.29
C VAL A 164 -5.19 -10.21 -3.91
N PHE A 165 -5.49 -10.09 -2.62
CA PHE A 165 -6.84 -9.70 -2.17
C PHE A 165 -7.15 -8.22 -2.44
N MET A 166 -6.17 -7.33 -2.34
CA MET A 166 -6.37 -5.93 -2.74
C MET A 166 -6.71 -5.82 -4.23
N GLU A 167 -5.91 -6.47 -5.08
CA GLU A 167 -6.13 -6.45 -6.53
C GLU A 167 -7.46 -7.11 -6.92
N ASN A 168 -7.88 -8.15 -6.20
CA ASN A 168 -9.19 -8.76 -6.37
C ASN A 168 -10.34 -7.74 -6.21
N ILE A 169 -10.23 -6.86 -5.21
CA ILE A 169 -11.22 -5.82 -4.93
C ILE A 169 -11.08 -4.70 -5.96
N VAL A 170 -9.90 -4.09 -6.10
CA VAL A 170 -9.67 -2.94 -6.99
C VAL A 170 -9.97 -3.28 -8.46
N GLY A 171 -9.54 -4.44 -8.94
CA GLY A 171 -9.82 -4.92 -10.30
C GLY A 171 -11.30 -5.22 -10.56
N SER A 172 -12.15 -5.24 -9.53
CA SER A 172 -13.61 -5.35 -9.67
C SER A 172 -14.33 -4.00 -9.59
N LEU A 173 -13.75 -3.01 -8.93
CA LEU A 173 -14.32 -1.67 -8.71
C LEU A 173 -14.00 -0.70 -9.85
N ASN A 174 -12.98 -0.98 -10.64
CA ASN A 174 -12.59 -0.14 -11.76
C ASN A 174 -13.57 -0.31 -12.94
N ASP A 175 -14.53 0.60 -13.05
CA ASP A 175 -15.27 0.96 -14.29
C ASP A 175 -14.33 1.51 -15.40
N SER A 176 -13.01 1.37 -15.26
CA SER A 176 -12.06 1.91 -16.20
C SER A 176 -12.23 1.19 -17.54
N LYS A 177 -12.48 1.98 -18.59
CA LYS A 177 -12.54 1.47 -19.96
C LYS A 177 -11.28 0.68 -20.31
N GLN A 178 -10.14 0.97 -19.68
CA GLN A 178 -8.88 0.24 -19.85
C GLN A 178 -8.93 -1.18 -19.25
N ALA A 179 -9.44 -1.35 -18.02
CA ALA A 179 -9.61 -2.66 -17.38
C ALA A 179 -10.61 -3.53 -18.17
N ALA A 180 -11.70 -2.91 -18.64
CA ALA A 180 -12.68 -3.56 -19.52
C ALA A 180 -12.10 -3.90 -20.91
N LEU A 181 -11.20 -3.08 -21.48
CA LEU A 181 -10.54 -3.34 -22.76
C LEU A 181 -9.48 -4.45 -22.67
N LEU A 182 -8.84 -4.61 -21.50
CA LEU A 182 -7.83 -5.63 -21.26
C LEU A 182 -8.41 -6.95 -20.71
N GLY A 183 -9.69 -6.99 -20.36
CA GLY A 183 -10.40 -8.19 -19.89
C GLY A 183 -10.17 -8.54 -18.41
N HIS A 184 -9.60 -7.62 -17.65
CA HIS A 184 -9.11 -7.82 -16.29
C HIS A 184 -10.17 -7.43 -15.25
N ILE A 185 -11.21 -8.26 -15.10
CA ILE A 185 -12.28 -8.05 -14.10
C ILE A 185 -12.35 -9.28 -13.20
N SER A 186 -12.16 -9.08 -11.89
CA SER A 186 -12.35 -10.19 -10.96
C SER A 186 -13.81 -10.65 -10.91
N THR A 187 -14.01 -11.96 -10.92
CA THR A 187 -15.31 -12.59 -10.62
C THR A 187 -15.40 -13.09 -9.17
N TYR A 188 -14.35 -12.88 -8.38
CA TYR A 188 -14.28 -13.23 -6.96
C TYR A 188 -14.67 -12.05 -6.06
N VAL A 189 -15.70 -11.31 -6.47
CA VAL A 189 -16.44 -10.35 -5.66
C VAL A 189 -17.94 -10.60 -5.77
N SER A 190 -18.70 -10.18 -4.75
CA SER A 190 -20.16 -10.31 -4.75
C SER A 190 -20.79 -9.26 -3.82
N ASP A 191 -22.12 -9.30 -3.67
CA ASP A 191 -22.85 -8.47 -2.71
C ASP A 191 -22.81 -9.04 -1.27
N ASP A 192 -22.23 -10.23 -1.07
CA ASP A 192 -21.85 -10.73 0.25
C ASP A 192 -20.56 -10.01 0.72
N PRO A 193 -20.62 -9.22 1.81
CA PRO A 193 -19.46 -8.47 2.32
C PRO A 193 -18.31 -9.36 2.79
N HIS A 194 -18.55 -10.65 3.03
CA HIS A 194 -17.53 -11.61 3.46
C HIS A 194 -16.97 -12.48 2.34
N TYR A 195 -17.51 -12.39 1.12
CA TYR A 195 -16.98 -13.11 -0.03
C TYR A 195 -15.79 -12.35 -0.63
N PRO A 196 -14.64 -13.00 -0.91
CA PRO A 196 -14.45 -14.46 -0.98
C PRO A 196 -13.89 -15.10 0.29
N CYS A 197 -13.71 -14.37 1.39
CA CYS A 197 -13.13 -14.89 2.64
C CYS A 197 -13.89 -16.10 3.22
N THR A 198 -15.18 -16.26 2.89
CA THR A 198 -15.99 -17.43 3.26
C THR A 198 -15.66 -18.72 2.51
N VAL A 199 -15.02 -18.64 1.34
CA VAL A 199 -14.77 -19.79 0.45
C VAL A 199 -13.29 -20.12 0.24
N VAL A 200 -12.38 -19.22 0.58
CA VAL A 200 -10.93 -19.50 0.54
C VAL A 200 -10.51 -20.45 1.67
N LYS A 201 -9.33 -21.07 1.51
CA LYS A 201 -8.73 -21.93 2.55
C LYS A 201 -8.47 -21.14 3.84
N ASP A 202 -8.54 -21.82 4.99
CA ASP A 202 -8.36 -21.20 6.31
C ASP A 202 -7.04 -20.43 6.45
N GLU A 203 -5.96 -20.93 5.85
CA GLU A 203 -4.64 -20.28 5.83
C GLU A 203 -4.61 -18.90 5.12
N TYR A 204 -5.61 -18.58 4.29
CA TYR A 204 -5.70 -17.30 3.59
C TYR A 204 -6.71 -16.34 4.21
N LYS A 205 -7.56 -16.81 5.12
CA LYS A 205 -8.69 -16.03 5.63
C LYS A 205 -8.24 -14.80 6.41
N TYR A 206 -7.17 -14.90 7.22
CA TYR A 206 -6.64 -13.73 7.94
C TYR A 206 -6.25 -12.61 6.96
N ASP A 207 -5.46 -12.93 5.93
CA ASP A 207 -5.02 -11.97 4.92
C ASP A 207 -6.20 -11.44 4.08
N CYS A 208 -7.23 -12.25 3.86
CA CYS A 208 -8.46 -11.84 3.19
C CYS A 208 -9.22 -10.80 4.02
N TYR A 209 -9.52 -11.11 5.29
CA TYR A 209 -10.22 -10.20 6.18
C TYR A 209 -9.43 -8.91 6.47
N TYR A 210 -8.09 -8.95 6.42
CA TYR A 210 -7.24 -7.76 6.53
C TYR A 210 -7.38 -6.78 5.34
N LEU A 211 -7.95 -7.21 4.21
CA LEU A 211 -8.19 -6.39 3.01
C LEU A 211 -9.67 -6.16 2.71
N GLN A 212 -10.57 -6.97 3.29
CA GLN A 212 -11.96 -7.08 2.85
C GLN A 212 -12.79 -5.81 3.09
N THR A 213 -12.40 -4.93 4.02
CA THR A 213 -13.21 -3.74 4.36
C THR A 213 -13.30 -2.71 3.26
N ASP A 214 -12.39 -2.72 2.28
CA ASP A 214 -12.53 -1.86 1.10
C ASP A 214 -13.79 -2.21 0.32
N ARG A 215 -14.08 -3.51 0.13
CA ARG A 215 -15.32 -3.98 -0.47
C ARG A 215 -16.52 -3.75 0.44
N MET A 216 -16.38 -3.96 1.75
CA MET A 216 -17.46 -3.69 2.69
C MET A 216 -17.85 -2.21 2.68
N SER A 217 -16.88 -1.29 2.59
CA SER A 217 -17.09 0.15 2.49
C SER A 217 -17.76 0.53 1.18
N ASP A 218 -17.34 -0.04 0.06
CA ASP A 218 -17.99 0.16 -1.25
C ASP A 218 -19.47 -0.27 -1.22
N LEU A 219 -19.76 -1.48 -0.73
CA LEU A 219 -21.14 -1.97 -0.56
C LEU A 219 -21.98 -1.11 0.40
N ALA A 220 -21.33 -0.56 1.43
CA ALA A 220 -21.94 0.34 2.41
C ALA A 220 -21.98 1.81 1.96
N GLN A 221 -21.45 2.15 0.77
CA GLN A 221 -21.30 3.54 0.32
C GLN A 221 -20.57 4.44 1.32
N GLY A 222 -19.55 3.90 2.01
CA GLY A 222 -18.76 4.60 3.02
C GLY A 222 -19.42 4.71 4.40
N ASP A 223 -20.53 4.00 4.66
CA ASP A 223 -21.15 3.95 5.99
C ASP A 223 -20.39 2.97 6.91
N PHE A 224 -19.50 3.52 7.73
CA PHE A 224 -18.67 2.74 8.66
C PHE A 224 -19.44 2.11 9.83
N GLU A 225 -20.70 2.50 10.08
CA GLU A 225 -21.55 1.78 11.02
C GLU A 225 -21.98 0.43 10.44
N ILE A 226 -22.27 0.39 9.13
CA ILE A 226 -22.51 -0.85 8.39
C ILE A 226 -21.23 -1.70 8.32
N VAL A 227 -20.07 -1.09 7.99
CA VAL A 227 -18.79 -1.82 7.93
C VAL A 227 -18.44 -2.43 9.29
N THR A 228 -18.67 -1.70 10.39
CA THR A 228 -18.46 -2.22 11.75
C THR A 228 -19.30 -3.47 11.99
N ARG A 229 -20.60 -3.45 11.68
CA ARG A 229 -21.48 -4.63 11.82
C ARG A 229 -20.98 -5.81 11.01
N ASN A 230 -20.51 -5.57 9.78
CA ASN A 230 -19.91 -6.63 8.97
C ASN A 230 -18.64 -7.19 9.65
N CYS A 231 -17.76 -6.36 10.22
CA CYS A 231 -16.62 -6.88 10.97
C CYS A 231 -17.02 -7.64 12.25
N GLU A 232 -18.12 -7.27 12.91
CA GLU A 232 -18.67 -8.03 14.04
C GLU A 232 -19.25 -9.40 13.59
N ASP A 233 -19.83 -9.47 12.39
CA ASP A 233 -20.37 -10.70 11.80
C ASP A 233 -19.27 -11.64 11.25
N ALA A 234 -18.03 -11.15 11.09
CA ALA A 234 -16.89 -11.99 10.73
C ALA A 234 -16.61 -13.06 11.81
N PRO A 235 -16.06 -14.24 11.43
CA PRO A 235 -15.65 -15.25 12.39
C PRO A 235 -14.72 -14.66 13.45
N GLU A 236 -14.92 -15.05 14.72
CA GLU A 236 -14.26 -14.45 15.89
C GLU A 236 -12.73 -14.35 15.72
N GLU A 237 -12.11 -15.39 15.16
CA GLU A 237 -10.67 -15.48 14.90
C GLU A 237 -10.13 -14.44 13.89
N TYR A 238 -10.99 -13.85 13.06
CA TYR A 238 -10.61 -12.87 12.03
C TYR A 238 -11.12 -11.45 12.29
N ARG A 239 -11.89 -11.22 13.36
CA ARG A 239 -12.43 -9.89 13.68
C ARG A 239 -11.33 -8.85 13.87
N HIS A 240 -10.25 -9.22 14.55
CA HIS A 240 -9.08 -8.37 14.72
C HIS A 240 -8.52 -7.89 13.36
N ALA A 241 -8.32 -8.81 12.41
CA ALA A 241 -7.87 -8.46 11.06
C ALA A 241 -8.86 -7.55 10.34
N CYS A 242 -10.17 -7.81 10.47
CA CYS A 242 -11.22 -6.98 9.87
C CYS A 242 -11.21 -5.56 10.43
N PHE A 243 -11.08 -5.37 11.76
CA PHE A 243 -11.04 -4.03 12.33
C PHE A 243 -9.76 -3.28 11.99
N GLN A 244 -8.60 -3.95 11.92
CA GLN A 244 -7.39 -3.32 11.37
C GLN A 244 -7.57 -2.91 9.91
N SER A 245 -8.19 -3.76 9.10
CA SER A 245 -8.57 -3.44 7.71
C SER A 245 -9.48 -2.21 7.67
N MET A 246 -10.49 -2.13 8.55
CA MET A 246 -11.42 -1.00 8.62
C MET A 246 -10.67 0.30 8.86
N GLY A 247 -9.71 0.29 9.79
CA GLY A 247 -8.81 1.41 10.04
C GLY A 247 -8.05 1.86 8.80
N ARG A 248 -7.46 0.92 8.06
CA ARG A 248 -6.76 1.21 6.79
C ARG A 248 -7.71 1.86 5.77
N THR A 249 -8.91 1.30 5.58
CA THR A 249 -9.93 1.85 4.68
C THR A 249 -10.35 3.26 5.10
N ILE A 250 -10.55 3.50 6.40
CA ILE A 250 -10.88 4.81 6.98
C ILE A 250 -9.77 5.83 6.69
N SER A 251 -8.52 5.48 6.97
CA SER A 251 -7.36 6.35 6.68
C SER A 251 -7.26 6.67 5.19
N GLY A 252 -7.49 5.68 4.30
CA GLY A 252 -7.53 5.93 2.86
C GLY A 252 -8.58 6.96 2.43
N MET A 253 -9.72 7.06 3.14
CA MET A 253 -10.82 7.99 2.82
C MET A 253 -10.71 9.35 3.51
N PHE A 254 -10.20 9.39 4.74
CA PHE A 254 -10.19 10.59 5.58
C PHE A 254 -8.78 11.08 5.92
N ARG A 255 -7.76 10.59 5.19
CA ARG A 255 -6.34 10.86 5.42
C ARG A 255 -6.07 12.31 5.79
N GLY A 256 -5.47 12.52 6.95
CA GLY A 256 -5.11 13.84 7.44
C GLY A 256 -6.26 14.59 8.12
N ASN A 257 -7.36 13.90 8.41
CA ASN A 257 -8.42 14.36 9.27
C ASN A 257 -8.64 13.38 10.45
N PRO A 258 -7.79 13.45 11.49
CA PRO A 258 -7.87 12.53 12.62
C PRO A 258 -9.23 12.54 13.34
N GLU A 259 -9.94 13.67 13.35
CA GLU A 259 -11.26 13.74 13.99
C GLU A 259 -12.28 12.86 13.27
N GLU A 260 -12.29 12.90 11.93
CA GLU A 260 -13.16 12.05 11.12
C GLU A 260 -12.74 10.58 11.16
N GLU A 261 -11.43 10.29 11.13
CA GLU A 261 -10.89 8.93 11.25
C GLU A 261 -11.28 8.28 12.58
N LEU A 262 -11.08 8.99 13.71
CA LEU A 262 -11.44 8.50 15.04
C LEU A 262 -12.95 8.40 15.23
N ARG A 263 -13.73 9.33 14.66
CA ARG A 263 -15.20 9.25 14.65
C ARG A 263 -15.68 8.00 13.92
N ALA A 264 -15.10 7.66 12.76
CA ALA A 264 -15.44 6.45 12.04
C ALA A 264 -15.05 5.17 12.81
N CYS A 265 -13.86 5.14 13.43
CA CYS A 265 -13.49 4.01 14.30
C CYS A 265 -14.42 3.88 15.52
N SER A 266 -15.04 4.97 15.98
CA SER A 266 -15.90 4.97 17.18
C SER A 266 -17.17 4.12 17.08
N PHE A 267 -17.56 3.72 15.87
CA PHE A 267 -18.67 2.78 15.68
C PHE A 267 -18.37 1.40 16.26
N ALA A 268 -17.10 0.98 16.33
CA ALA A 268 -16.72 -0.28 16.98
C ALA A 268 -16.84 -0.15 18.51
N LEU A 269 -17.92 -0.70 19.09
CA LEU A 269 -18.24 -0.48 20.51
C LEU A 269 -17.31 -1.22 21.46
N GLU A 270 -16.86 -2.42 21.08
CA GLU A 270 -15.88 -3.20 21.83
C GLU A 270 -14.52 -2.50 21.81
N ARG A 271 -13.94 -2.27 23.00
CA ARG A 271 -12.71 -1.48 23.14
C ARG A 271 -11.56 -2.00 22.30
N ASP A 272 -11.36 -3.31 22.28
CA ASP A 272 -10.22 -3.90 21.57
C ASP A 272 -10.39 -3.76 20.04
N HIS A 273 -11.59 -3.98 19.51
CA HIS A 273 -11.90 -3.73 18.09
C HIS A 273 -11.69 -2.27 17.68
N ARG A 274 -12.09 -1.35 18.55
CA ARG A 274 -11.91 0.09 18.32
C ARG A 274 -10.43 0.46 18.29
N ILE A 275 -9.61 -0.12 19.17
CA ILE A 275 -8.15 0.04 19.16
C ILE A 275 -7.56 -0.53 17.87
N GLU A 276 -7.98 -1.72 17.43
CA GLU A 276 -7.50 -2.29 16.17
C GLU A 276 -7.79 -1.40 14.96
N CYS A 277 -8.99 -0.80 14.91
CA CYS A 277 -9.30 0.21 13.90
C CYS A 277 -8.36 1.41 13.97
N MET A 278 -8.14 1.96 15.17
CA MET A 278 -7.27 3.13 15.33
C MET A 278 -5.83 2.84 14.95
N LEU A 279 -5.31 1.65 15.28
CA LEU A 279 -3.98 1.21 14.88
C LEU A 279 -3.89 0.99 13.37
N GLY A 280 -4.91 0.38 12.74
CA GLY A 280 -4.98 0.23 11.29
C GLY A 280 -4.88 1.57 10.54
N ALA A 281 -5.64 2.58 10.99
CA ALA A 281 -5.59 3.92 10.41
C ALA A 281 -4.22 4.61 10.62
N GLY A 282 -3.64 4.47 11.81
CA GLY A 282 -2.31 5.03 12.10
C GLY A 282 -1.19 4.37 11.30
N GLN A 283 -1.26 3.05 11.02
CA GLN A 283 -0.28 2.35 10.18
C GLN A 283 -0.27 2.87 8.74
N ASP A 284 -1.46 3.18 8.22
CA ASP A 284 -1.66 3.69 6.86
C ASP A 284 -1.16 5.14 6.72
N THR A 285 -1.27 5.93 7.79
CA THR A 285 -0.84 7.34 7.79
C THR A 285 0.66 7.53 7.54
N PHE A 286 1.54 6.67 8.07
CA PHE A 286 3.00 6.80 7.94
C PHE A 286 3.61 5.84 6.90
N TRP A 287 3.30 6.05 5.61
CA TRP A 287 3.75 5.15 4.53
C TRP A 287 4.96 5.62 3.73
N ASP A 288 5.22 6.92 3.74
CA ASP A 288 6.36 7.58 3.09
C ASP A 288 6.86 8.71 4.02
N PRO A 289 8.07 9.28 3.79
CA PRO A 289 8.60 10.33 4.64
C PRO A 289 7.67 11.56 4.79
N GLY A 290 6.82 11.83 3.78
CA GLY A 290 5.83 12.91 3.82
C GLY A 290 4.65 12.66 4.78
N GLY A 291 4.49 11.43 5.28
CA GLY A 291 3.46 11.06 6.26
C GLY A 291 3.82 11.37 7.71
N GLU A 292 5.05 11.82 8.02
CA GLU A 292 5.54 11.94 9.40
C GLU A 292 4.65 12.85 10.28
N ASP A 293 4.29 14.02 9.77
CA ASP A 293 3.48 15.01 10.51
C ASP A 293 2.02 14.55 10.65
N LEU A 294 1.48 13.90 9.62
CA LEU A 294 0.13 13.34 9.65
C LEU A 294 0.04 12.26 10.73
N ALA A 295 1.03 11.38 10.81
CA ALA A 295 1.06 10.27 11.76
C ALA A 295 1.20 10.77 13.20
N LEU A 296 2.03 11.80 13.42
CA LEU A 296 2.15 12.46 14.72
C LEU A 296 0.83 13.11 15.15
N ALA A 297 0.19 13.86 14.25
CA ALA A 297 -1.08 14.51 14.50
C ALA A 297 -2.19 13.49 14.81
N TYR A 298 -2.23 12.38 14.06
CA TYR A 298 -3.16 11.29 14.29
C TYR A 298 -2.96 10.64 15.66
N CYS A 299 -1.76 10.18 16.01
CA CYS A 299 -1.51 9.55 17.32
C CYS A 299 -1.74 10.52 18.48
N GLN A 300 -1.53 11.83 18.29
CA GLN A 300 -1.86 12.83 19.31
C GLN A 300 -3.38 12.93 19.55
N ALA A 301 -4.20 12.72 18.52
CA ALA A 301 -5.66 12.75 18.62
C ALA A 301 -6.25 11.45 19.21
N VAL A 302 -5.56 10.31 19.07
CA VAL A 302 -5.99 9.02 19.65
C VAL A 302 -6.15 9.16 21.18
N PRO A 303 -7.28 8.75 21.78
CA PRO A 303 -7.47 8.85 23.22
C PRO A 303 -6.48 7.98 24.02
N ALA A 304 -6.03 8.48 25.17
CA ALA A 304 -4.99 7.83 25.96
C ALA A 304 -5.39 6.42 26.43
N GLU A 305 -6.65 6.23 26.78
CA GLU A 305 -7.26 4.97 27.20
C GLU A 305 -7.64 4.05 26.03
N GLU A 306 -7.42 4.49 24.78
CA GLU A 306 -7.83 3.82 23.55
C GLU A 306 -6.66 3.60 22.58
N GLY A 307 -5.47 3.31 23.09
CA GLY A 307 -4.36 2.84 22.25
C GLY A 307 -3.36 3.92 21.83
N GLN A 308 -3.37 5.11 22.43
CA GLN A 308 -2.44 6.18 22.06
C GLN A 308 -0.96 5.76 22.20
N ALA A 309 -0.62 5.02 23.25
CA ALA A 309 0.76 4.59 23.47
C ALA A 309 1.21 3.58 22.40
N GLU A 310 0.32 2.68 22.02
CA GLU A 310 0.47 1.70 20.96
C GLU A 310 0.62 2.38 19.59
N CYS A 311 -0.17 3.44 19.33
CA CYS A 311 -0.02 4.28 18.14
C CYS A 311 1.37 4.93 18.08
N TYR A 312 1.84 5.54 19.17
CA TYR A 312 3.17 6.14 19.22
C TYR A 312 4.28 5.10 19.02
N ALA A 313 4.20 3.94 19.66
CA ALA A 313 5.18 2.86 19.49
C ALA A 313 5.26 2.39 18.04
N MET A 314 4.11 2.25 17.38
CA MET A 314 4.00 1.87 15.99
C MET A 314 4.62 2.90 15.04
N ILE A 315 4.33 4.20 15.19
CA ILE A 315 4.91 5.23 14.31
C ILE A 315 6.42 5.41 14.54
N ILE A 316 6.92 5.12 15.75
CA ILE A 316 8.37 5.11 16.05
C ILE A 316 9.06 3.94 15.36
N THR A 317 8.47 2.75 15.39
CA THR A 317 9.00 1.60 14.64
C THR A 317 9.02 1.91 13.14
N ARG A 318 7.91 2.44 12.61
CA ARG A 318 7.78 2.79 11.20
C ARG A 318 8.77 3.87 10.77
N SER A 319 9.01 4.88 11.61
CA SER A 319 9.94 5.97 11.29
C SER A 319 11.35 5.43 11.05
N ARG A 320 11.79 4.42 11.83
CA ARG A 320 13.11 3.78 11.68
C ARG A 320 13.25 3.00 10.37
N GLU A 321 12.12 2.54 9.81
CA GLU A 321 12.11 1.79 8.55
C GLU A 321 12.12 2.70 7.31
N ILE A 322 11.54 3.89 7.41
CA ILE A 322 11.30 4.77 6.25
C ILE A 322 12.22 5.98 6.22
N LEU A 323 12.51 6.59 7.38
CA LEU A 323 13.25 7.84 7.46
C LEU A 323 14.76 7.63 7.39
N SER A 324 15.47 8.58 6.78
CA SER A 324 16.92 8.71 6.94
C SER A 324 17.29 9.05 8.39
N GLU A 325 18.56 8.88 8.77
CA GLU A 325 19.04 9.20 10.12
C GLU A 325 18.78 10.67 10.53
N ALA A 326 18.91 11.59 9.57
CA ALA A 326 18.67 13.02 9.81
C ALA A 326 17.17 13.30 10.03
N GLU A 327 16.31 12.67 9.24
CA GLU A 327 14.84 12.77 9.35
C GLU A 327 14.36 12.10 10.64
N GLN A 328 14.87 10.91 10.98
CA GLN A 328 14.59 10.21 12.24
C GLN A 328 14.87 11.11 13.45
N THR A 329 16.03 11.79 13.45
CA THR A 329 16.40 12.71 14.52
C THR A 329 15.44 13.89 14.63
N ARG A 330 14.92 14.39 13.50
CA ARG A 330 13.92 15.47 13.46
C ARG A 330 12.57 14.97 13.97
N PHE A 331 12.08 13.86 13.43
CA PHE A 331 10.84 13.19 13.84
C PHE A 331 10.81 12.93 15.35
N CYS A 332 11.85 12.31 15.90
CA CYS A 332 11.88 11.97 17.32
C CYS A 332 11.79 13.20 18.25
N LYS A 333 12.26 14.37 17.81
CA LYS A 333 12.17 15.60 18.61
C LYS A 333 10.78 16.21 18.64
N ASN A 334 9.92 15.85 17.68
CA ASN A 334 8.54 16.30 17.59
C ASN A 334 7.57 15.40 18.39
N LEU A 335 8.03 14.25 18.88
CA LEU A 335 7.24 13.37 19.74
C LEU A 335 7.00 13.98 21.13
N PRO A 336 5.93 13.54 21.84
CA PRO A 336 5.79 13.83 23.26
C PRO A 336 7.03 13.41 24.04
N ARG A 337 7.41 14.23 25.05
CA ARG A 337 8.68 14.08 25.79
C ARG A 337 8.97 12.67 26.30
N ILE A 338 7.94 11.91 26.64
CA ILE A 338 8.07 10.55 27.17
C ILE A 338 8.59 9.54 26.13
N TYR A 339 8.45 9.81 24.83
CA TYR A 339 8.88 8.93 23.74
C TYR A 339 10.20 9.36 23.09
N VAL A 340 10.66 10.58 23.35
CA VAL A 340 11.83 11.16 22.66
C VAL A 340 13.09 10.33 22.90
N THR A 341 13.35 9.92 24.15
CA THR A 341 14.55 9.14 24.50
C THR A 341 14.54 7.78 23.81
N ASP A 342 13.42 7.07 23.87
CA ASP A 342 13.28 5.74 23.27
C ASP A 342 13.34 5.79 21.74
N CYS A 343 12.77 6.82 21.12
CA CYS A 343 12.85 7.04 19.67
C CYS A 343 14.29 7.31 19.20
N LEU A 344 15.07 8.08 19.99
CA LEU A 344 16.47 8.41 19.68
C LEU A 344 17.45 7.29 20.03
N SER A 345 17.11 6.38 20.94
CA SER A 345 17.93 5.20 21.17
C SER A 345 17.84 4.29 19.95
N GLN A 346 18.98 4.05 19.30
CA GLN A 346 19.09 2.96 18.34
C GLN A 346 18.99 1.66 19.12
N GLU A 347 18.04 0.79 18.79
CA GLU A 347 18.14 -0.59 19.26
C GLU A 347 19.43 -1.17 18.67
N SER A 348 20.36 -1.51 19.56
CA SER A 348 21.68 -2.08 19.27
C SER A 348 21.59 -3.52 18.81
#